data_AF-A0A2D6WMX8-F1
#
_entry.id   AF-A0A2D6WMX8-F1
#
_cell.length_a   1.000
_cell.length_b   1.000
_cell.length_c   1.000
_cell.angle_alpha   90.00
_cell.angle_beta   90.00
_cell.angle_gamma   90.00
#
_symmetry.space_group_name_H-M   'P 1'
#
loop_
_entity.id
_entity.type
_entity.pdbx_description
1 polymer ?
#
loop_
_entity_poly.entity_id
_entity_poly.type
_entity_poly.pdbx_seq_one_letter_code
_entity_poly.pdbx_strand_id
1 'polypeptide(L)'
;MDSLINLCSLLLLPLITAVLIIALGKYRWRLAPAFAVISAFGALLLTFSVLKDFLEPLRFSWEWITLDEHKFYIGFLLDSAAAT
;
A
#
# COMPACT_ATOMS: atom_id res chain seq x y z
N MET A 1 11.93 -11.56 -0.96
CA MET A 1 10.81 -11.79 -0.03
C MET A 1 10.46 -10.49 0.68
N ASP A 2 11.46 -9.74 1.13
CA ASP A 2 11.30 -8.43 1.79
C ASP A 2 10.64 -7.36 0.91
N SER A 3 10.95 -7.32 -0.39
CA SER A 3 10.37 -6.37 -1.34
C SER A 3 8.86 -6.48 -1.48
N LEU A 4 8.35 -7.72 -1.51
CA LEU A 4 6.92 -8.01 -1.66
C LEU A 4 6.18 -7.71 -0.35
N ILE A 5 6.79 -8.04 0.79
CA ILE A 5 6.26 -7.69 2.12
C ILE A 5 6.18 -6.17 2.29
N ASN A 6 7.20 -5.43 1.87
CA ASN A 6 7.22 -3.98 1.95
C ASN A 6 6.14 -3.36 1.05
N LEU A 7 5.97 -3.86 -0.17
CA LEU A 7 4.95 -3.35 -1.11
C LEU A 7 3.53 -3.70 -0.63
N CYS A 8 3.30 -4.92 -0.13
CA CYS A 8 2.05 -5.29 0.52
C CYS A 8 1.78 -4.43 1.77
N SER A 9 2.79 -4.13 2.57
CA SER A 9 2.64 -3.26 3.74
C SER A 9 2.23 -1.84 3.32
N LEU A 10 2.81 -1.30 2.25
CA LEU A 10 2.47 0.01 1.71
C LEU A 10 1.01 0.09 1.23
N LEU A 11 0.52 -0.97 0.58
CA LEU A 11 -0.85 -1.08 0.09
C LEU A 11 -1.87 -1.33 1.20
N LEU A 12 -1.51 -2.15 2.20
CA LEU A 12 -2.43 -2.58 3.26
C LEU A 12 -2.52 -1.57 4.40
N LEU A 13 -1.50 -0.75 4.64
CA LEU A 13 -1.51 0.26 5.70
C LEU A 13 -2.68 1.26 5.62
N PRO A 14 -3.00 1.88 4.47
CA PRO A 14 -4.18 2.73 4.36
C PRO A 14 -5.49 1.95 4.52
N LEU A 15 -5.55 0.71 4.06
CA LEU A 15 -6.72 -0.16 4.21
C LEU A 15 -6.98 -0.51 5.69
N ILE A 16 -5.94 -0.93 6.41
CA ILE A 16 -5.98 -1.24 7.85
C ILE A 16 -6.40 0.01 8.63
N THR A 17 -5.85 1.17 8.26
CA THR A 17 -6.19 2.43 8.91
C THR A 17 -7.65 2.80 8.69
N ALA A 18 -8.18 2.62 7.47
CA ALA A 18 -9.60 2.82 7.20
C ALA A 18 -10.48 1.88 8.06
N VAL A 19 -10.11 0.60 8.16
CA VAL A 19 -10.83 -0.38 8.99
C VAL A 19 -10.78 0.00 10.48
N LEU A 20 -9.62 0.40 11.00
CA LEU A 20 -9.46 0.87 12.38
C LEU A 20 -10.31 2.11 12.66
N ILE A 21 -10.30 3.08 11.75
CA ILE A 21 -11.11 4.30 11.85
C ILE A 21 -12.61 3.97 11.90
N ILE A 22 -13.07 3.00 11.11
CA ILE A 22 -14.46 2.53 11.12
C ILE A 22 -14.77 1.79 12.44
N ALA A 23 -13.89 0.90 12.88
CA ALA A 23 -14.05 0.10 14.11
C ALA A 23 -14.14 0.96 15.38
N LEU A 24 -13.57 2.17 15.39
CA LEU A 24 -13.69 3.12 16.50
C LEU A 24 -15.12 3.61 16.76
N GLY A 25 -16.04 3.47 15.80
CA GLY A 25 -17.46 3.80 15.95
C GLY A 25 -17.67 5.19 16.57
N LYS A 26 -18.24 5.22 17.79
CA LYS A 26 -18.56 6.45 18.53
C LYS A 26 -17.35 7.29 18.96
N TYR A 27 -16.13 6.78 18.91
CA TYR A 27 -14.89 7.51 19.27
C TYR A 27 -14.12 8.04 18.06
N ARG A 28 -14.62 7.76 16.84
CA ARG A 28 -13.97 8.11 15.57
C ARG A 28 -13.56 9.57 15.50
N TRP A 29 -14.41 10.51 15.90
CA TRP A 29 -14.16 11.95 15.83
C TRP A 29 -12.97 12.43 16.69
N ARG A 30 -12.62 11.71 17.77
CA ARG A 30 -11.45 12.06 18.60
C ARG A 30 -10.16 11.39 18.12
N LEU A 31 -10.26 10.12 17.76
CA LEU A 31 -9.07 9.27 17.54
C LEU A 31 -8.73 9.07 16.07
N ALA A 32 -9.69 9.17 15.15
CA ALA A 32 -9.43 8.99 13.71
C ALA A 32 -8.38 9.96 13.15
N PRO A 33 -8.33 11.25 13.53
CA PRO A 33 -7.28 12.15 13.05
C PRO A 33 -5.89 11.65 13.46
N ALA A 34 -5.72 11.17 14.70
CA ALA A 34 -4.45 10.64 15.18
C ALA A 34 -4.04 9.37 14.42
N PHE A 35 -4.97 8.42 14.22
CA PHE A 35 -4.69 7.21 13.44
C PHE A 35 -4.36 7.51 11.98
N ALA A 36 -5.07 8.47 11.36
CA ALA A 36 -4.79 8.89 9.99
C ALA A 36 -3.40 9.52 9.86
N VAL A 37 -3.00 10.39 10.80
CA VAL A 37 -1.67 11.00 10.81
C VAL A 37 -0.58 9.95 11.02
N ILE A 38 -0.73 9.06 12.00
CA ILE A 38 0.23 7.98 12.25
C ILE A 38 0.37 7.09 11.01
N SER A 39 -0.74 6.74 10.36
CA SER A 39 -0.72 5.99 9.10
C SER A 39 -0.02 6.76 7.99
N ALA A 40 -0.25 8.06 7.85
CA ALA A 40 0.40 8.86 6.81
C ALA A 40 1.93 8.90 7.02
N PHE A 41 2.37 9.12 8.27
CA PHE A 41 3.79 9.06 8.61
C PHE A 41 4.39 7.66 8.40
N GLY A 42 3.67 6.61 8.77
CA GLY A 42 4.08 5.23 8.54
C GLY A 42 4.23 4.91 7.05
N ALA A 43 3.27 5.34 6.24
CA ALA A 43 3.33 5.20 4.78
C ALA A 43 4.55 5.93 4.20
N LEU A 44 4.79 7.18 4.61
CA LEU A 44 5.95 7.96 4.17
C LEU A 44 7.28 7.28 4.53
N LEU A 45 7.43 6.78 5.75
CA LEU A 45 8.64 6.09 6.19
C LEU A 45 8.86 4.78 5.41
N LEU A 46 7.79 4.01 5.17
CA LEU A 46 7.87 2.80 4.37
C LEU A 46 8.23 3.12 2.92
N THR A 47 7.59 4.11 2.30
CA THR A 47 7.92 4.56 0.92
C THR A 47 9.39 4.98 0.83
N PHE A 48 9.88 5.76 1.80
CA PHE A 48 11.27 6.19 1.84
C PHE A 48 12.25 5.02 2.02
N SER A 49 11.95 4.09 2.92
CA SER A 49 12.78 2.89 3.12
C SER A 49 12.85 2.04 1.86
N VAL A 50 11.73 1.86 1.18
CA VAL A 50 11.65 1.10 -0.08
C VAL A 50 12.44 1.82 -1.17
N LEU A 51 12.22 3.12 -1.38
CA LEU A 51 12.98 3.91 -2.36
C LEU A 51 14.50 3.87 -2.17
N LYS A 52 14.96 3.82 -0.91
CA LYS A 52 16.40 3.75 -0.60
C LYS A 52 17.03 2.41 -1.03
N ASP A 53 16.26 1.33 -0.97
CA ASP A 53 16.75 -0.03 -1.22
C ASP A 53 16.54 -0.49 -2.67
N PHE A 54 15.74 0.23 -3.48
CA PHE A 54 15.46 -0.11 -4.89
C PHE A 54 16.13 0.85 -5.87
N LEU A 55 17.23 0.39 -6.49
CA LEU A 55 17.79 0.99 -7.71
C LEU A 55 17.01 0.59 -8.98
N GLU A 56 16.26 -0.51 -8.93
CA GLU A 56 15.48 -1.04 -10.05
C GLU A 56 13.98 -1.03 -9.71
N PRO A 57 13.10 -0.74 -10.69
CA PRO A 57 11.66 -0.68 -10.48
C PRO A 57 11.10 -2.05 -10.05
N LEU A 58 10.37 -2.08 -8.94
CA LEU A 58 9.73 -3.30 -8.47
C LEU A 58 8.45 -3.56 -9.26
N ARG A 59 8.40 -4.68 -9.98
CA ARG A 59 7.23 -5.11 -10.73
C ARG A 59 6.64 -6.38 -10.13
N PHE A 60 5.37 -6.32 -9.77
CA PHE A 60 4.59 -7.48 -9.38
C PHE A 60 3.32 -7.53 -10.21
N SER A 61 2.98 -8.69 -10.77
CA SER A 61 1.74 -8.89 -11.52
C SER A 61 1.18 -10.27 -11.25
N TRP A 62 -0.12 -10.34 -11.07
CA TRP A 62 -0.89 -11.55 -10.82
C TRP A 62 -2.02 -11.63 -11.86
N GLU A 63 -2.28 -12.83 -12.42
CA GLU A 63 -3.41 -13.07 -13.33
C GLU A 63 -4.75 -12.96 -12.60
N TRP A 64 -5.51 -11.90 -12.89
CA TRP A 64 -6.77 -11.61 -12.20
C TRP A 64 -7.95 -12.36 -12.81
N ILE A 65 -8.11 -12.25 -14.12
CA ILE A 65 -9.22 -12.88 -14.84
C ILE A 65 -8.79 -13.26 -16.24
N THR A 66 -9.25 -14.40 -16.72
CA THR A 66 -9.05 -14.85 -18.10
C THR A 66 -10.42 -14.97 -18.76
N LEU A 67 -10.58 -14.26 -19.87
CA LEU A 67 -11.80 -14.19 -20.68
C LEU A 67 -11.46 -14.64 -22.09
N ASP A 68 -11.85 -15.87 -22.41
CA ASP A 68 -11.59 -16.51 -23.71
C ASP A 68 -10.08 -16.52 -24.04
N GLU A 69 -9.63 -15.73 -25.01
CA GLU A 69 -8.21 -15.59 -25.35
C GLU A 69 -7.48 -14.49 -24.58
N HIS A 70 -8.20 -13.65 -23.83
CA HIS A 70 -7.63 -12.50 -23.14
C HIS A 70 -7.34 -12.80 -21.67
N LYS A 71 -6.08 -12.59 -21.27
CA LYS A 71 -5.64 -12.66 -19.87
C LYS A 71 -5.46 -11.25 -19.31
N PHE A 72 -6.17 -10.96 -18.24
CA PHE A 72 -6.06 -9.70 -17.52
C PHE A 72 -5.23 -9.90 -16.26
N TYR A 73 -4.24 -9.04 -16.07
CA TYR A 73 -3.34 -9.07 -14.93
C TYR A 73 -3.59 -7.83 -14.06
N ILE A 74 -3.68 -8.04 -12.75
CA ILE A 74 -3.58 -6.96 -11.78
C ILE A 74 -2.15 -6.96 -11.26
N GLY A 75 -1.50 -5.80 -11.32
CA GLY A 75 -0.14 -5.66 -10.88
C GLY A 75 0.16 -4.28 -10.35
N PHE A 76 1.27 -4.21 -9.64
CA PHE A 76 1.83 -2.97 -9.12
C PHE A 76 3.21 -2.78 -9.76
N LEU A 77 3.43 -1.58 -10.26
CA LEU A 77 4.72 -1.12 -10.72
C LEU A 77 5.15 0.00 -9.76
N LEU A 78 6.15 -0.28 -8.94
CA LEU A 78 6.76 0.71 -8.07
C LEU A 78 8.07 1.17 -8.71
N ASP A 79 8.01 2.31 -9.37
CA ASP A 79 9.13 3.05 -9.92
C ASP A 79 9.20 4.42 -9.23
N SER A 80 10.30 5.13 -9.41
CA SER A 80 10.52 6.52 -9.00
C SER A 80 9.31 7.43 -9.25
N ALA A 81 8.66 7.32 -10.41
CA ALA A 81 7.46 8.10 -10.75
C ALA A 81 6.18 7.67 -10.01
N ALA A 82 6.08 6.40 -9.60
CA ALA A 82 4.94 5.89 -8.83
C ALA A 82 5.12 6.13 -7.32
N ALA A 83 6.36 6.41 -6.89
CA ALA A 83 6.71 6.65 -5.50
C ALA A 83 6.62 8.13 -5.09
N THR A 84 6.57 9.05 -6.07
CA THR A 84 6.15 10.46 -5.90
C THR A 84 4.63 10.59 -5.84
#